data_AF-A0A0J7J7A5-F1
#
_entry.id   AF-A0A0J7J7A5-F1
#
_cell.length_a   1.000
_cell.length_b   1.000
_cell.length_c   1.000
_cell.angle_alpha   90.00
_cell.angle_beta   90.00
_cell.angle_gamma   90.00
#
_symmetry.space_group_name_H-M   'P 1'
#
loop_
_entity.id
_entity.type
_entity.pdbx_description
1 polymer ?
#
loop_
_entity_poly.entity_id
_entity_poly.type
_entity_poly.pdbx_seq_one_letter_code
_entity_poly.pdbx_strand_id
1 'polypeptide(L)'
;MSNWLEALDQACQQSSQNRVARRLGVSAAMISQALKGKYPGDMTSLRKRVEGELLGASVDCPVLGRISVRECLDCQRQPFAATNAQRVRLYRACRSGCPNSAIEED
;
A
#
# COMPACT_ATOMS: atom_id res chain seq x y z
N MET A 1 -18.48 -8.92 0.50
CA MET A 1 -17.66 -8.56 -0.68
C MET A 1 -17.23 -7.13 -0.50
N SER A 2 -15.97 -6.88 -0.17
CA SER A 2 -15.50 -5.50 0.08
C SER A 2 -15.53 -4.73 -1.22
N ASN A 3 -16.32 -3.66 -1.28
CA ASN A 3 -16.46 -2.85 -2.48
C ASN A 3 -15.18 -2.02 -2.67
N TRP A 4 -14.45 -2.23 -3.77
CA TRP A 4 -13.23 -1.47 -4.06
C TRP A 4 -13.48 0.04 -4.10
N LEU A 5 -14.71 0.47 -4.42
CA LEU A 5 -15.10 1.88 -4.33
C LEU A 5 -15.13 2.41 -2.90
N GLU A 6 -15.55 1.60 -1.91
CA GLU A 6 -15.49 1.99 -0.50
C GLU A 6 -14.04 2.12 -0.02
N ALA A 7 -13.17 1.19 -0.42
CA ALA A 7 -11.74 1.28 -0.11
C ALA A 7 -11.09 2.52 -0.75
N LEU A 8 -11.48 2.85 -1.97
CA LEU A 8 -11.05 4.07 -2.65
C LEU A 8 -11.55 5.33 -1.92
N ASP A 9 -12.82 5.36 -1.51
CA ASP A 9 -13.41 6.48 -0.80
C ASP A 9 -12.75 6.69 0.57
N GLN A 10 -12.62 5.63 1.37
CA GLN A 10 -11.93 5.66 2.66
C GLN A 10 -10.48 6.13 2.53
N ALA A 11 -9.74 5.69 1.50
CA ALA A 11 -8.38 6.15 1.26
C ALA A 11 -8.32 7.64 0.92
N CYS A 12 -9.33 8.16 0.20
CA CYS A 12 -9.47 9.57 -0.09
C CYS A 12 -9.80 10.39 1.16
N GLN A 13 -10.67 9.88 2.04
CA GLN A 13 -11.04 10.52 3.31
C GLN A 13 -9.87 10.56 4.31
N GLN A 14 -9.08 9.48 4.41
CA GLN A 14 -7.91 9.41 5.29
C GLN A 14 -6.72 10.27 4.80
N SER A 15 -6.74 10.68 3.53
CA SER A 15 -5.65 11.46 2.94
C SER A 15 -6.16 12.61 2.07
N SER A 16 -6.00 12.52 0.75
CA SER A 16 -6.63 13.41 -0.22
C SER A 16 -6.71 12.73 -1.60
N GLN A 17 -7.74 13.05 -2.38
CA GLN A 17 -7.92 12.51 -3.73
C GLN A 17 -6.68 12.67 -4.61
N ASN A 18 -5.97 13.81 -4.53
CA ASN A 18 -4.74 14.03 -5.28
C ASN A 18 -3.60 13.09 -4.88
N ARG A 19 -3.47 12.75 -3.60
CA ARG A 19 -2.45 11.80 -3.12
C ARG A 19 -2.79 10.38 -3.56
N VAL A 20 -4.05 9.98 -3.43
CA VAL A 20 -4.52 8.66 -3.88
C VAL A 20 -4.39 8.50 -5.40
N ALA A 21 -4.71 9.55 -6.16
CA ALA A 21 -4.54 9.58 -7.62
C ALA A 21 -3.09 9.33 -8.06
N ARG A 22 -2.14 10.06 -7.45
CA ARG A 22 -0.71 9.86 -7.70
C ARG A 22 -0.27 8.44 -7.36
N ARG A 23 -0.76 7.90 -6.23
CA ARG A 23 -0.45 6.54 -5.78
C ARG A 23 -0.96 5.46 -6.73
N LEU A 24 -2.15 5.64 -7.29
CA LEU A 24 -2.76 4.72 -8.26
C LEU A 24 -2.28 4.95 -9.71
N GLY A 25 -1.45 5.96 -9.96
CA GLY A 25 -1.02 6.34 -11.31
C GLY A 25 -2.19 6.80 -12.21
N VAL A 26 -3.21 7.44 -11.63
CA VAL A 26 -4.39 7.95 -12.33
C VAL A 26 -4.61 9.44 -12.04
N SER A 27 -5.55 10.08 -12.73
CA SER A 27 -5.92 11.46 -12.46
C SER A 27 -6.91 11.56 -11.29
N ALA A 28 -6.86 12.66 -10.53
CA ALA A 28 -7.82 12.92 -9.46
C ALA A 28 -9.25 13.10 -10.00
N ALA A 29 -9.40 13.61 -11.22
CA ALA A 29 -10.67 13.71 -11.91
C ALA A 29 -11.29 12.31 -12.17
N MET A 30 -10.47 11.33 -12.57
CA MET A 30 -10.90 9.93 -12.74
C MET A 30 -11.45 9.38 -11.42
N ILE A 31 -10.74 9.57 -10.30
CA ILE A 31 -11.21 9.15 -8.96
C ILE A 31 -12.55 9.84 -8.61
N SER A 32 -12.64 11.15 -8.78
CA SER A 32 -13.85 11.92 -8.45
C SER A 32 -15.07 11.48 -9.28
N GLN A 33 -14.87 11.21 -10.57
CA GLN A 33 -15.92 10.69 -11.45
C GLN A 33 -16.29 9.25 -11.11
N ALA A 34 -15.31 8.40 -10.75
CA ALA A 34 -15.53 7.02 -10.36
C ALA A 34 -16.37 6.92 -9.08
N LEU A 35 -16.02 7.71 -8.05
CA LEU A 35 -16.77 7.77 -6.78
C LEU A 35 -18.21 8.28 -6.97
N LYS A 36 -18.44 9.15 -7.95
CA LYS A 36 -19.78 9.67 -8.29
C LYS A 36 -20.57 8.75 -9.23
N GLY A 37 -20.00 7.63 -9.67
CA GLY A 37 -20.62 6.73 -10.66
C GLY A 37 -20.78 7.35 -12.04
N LYS A 38 -19.99 8.38 -12.37
CA LYS A 38 -20.08 9.16 -13.62
C LYS A 38 -18.88 8.98 -14.55
N TYR A 39 -17.93 8.12 -14.20
CA TYR A 39 -16.75 7.90 -15.04
C TYR A 39 -17.15 7.10 -16.30
N PRO A 40 -17.05 7.67 -17.52
CA PRO A 40 -17.49 7.00 -18.73
C PRO A 40 -16.46 6.00 -19.29
N GLY A 41 -15.26 5.96 -18.72
CA GLY A 41 -14.17 5.09 -19.15
C GLY A 41 -14.17 3.72 -18.47
N ASP A 42 -13.12 2.93 -18.74
CA ASP A 42 -12.98 1.59 -18.18
C ASP A 42 -12.71 1.61 -16.66
N MET A 43 -13.76 1.31 -15.90
CA MET A 43 -13.69 1.15 -14.45
C MET A 43 -12.92 -0.11 -14.03
N THR A 44 -12.69 -1.08 -14.92
CA THR A 44 -11.96 -2.32 -14.64
C THR A 44 -10.48 -2.05 -14.37
N SER A 45 -9.86 -1.18 -15.16
CA SER A 45 -8.47 -0.76 -14.96
C SER A 45 -8.28 -0.04 -13.61
N LEU A 46 -9.20 0.86 -13.27
CA LEU A 46 -9.17 1.55 -11.97
C LEU A 46 -9.38 0.56 -10.82
N ARG A 47 -10.36 -0.33 -10.93
CA ARG A 47 -10.62 -1.40 -9.96
C ARG A 47 -9.37 -2.23 -9.70
N LYS A 48 -8.69 -2.74 -10.73
CA LYS A 48 -7.47 -3.56 -10.57
C LYS A 48 -6.36 -2.82 -9.82
N ARG A 49 -6.18 -1.53 -10.10
CA ARG A 49 -5.20 -0.69 -9.41
C ARG A 49 -5.58 -0.49 -7.95
N VAL A 50 -6.85 -0.22 -7.67
CA VAL A 50 -7.36 -0.08 -6.29
C VAL A 50 -7.25 -1.39 -5.54
N GLU A 51 -7.57 -2.52 -6.17
CA GLU A 51 -7.42 -3.85 -5.61
C GLU A 51 -5.96 -4.16 -5.26
N GLY A 52 -5.02 -3.87 -6.16
CA GLY A 52 -3.60 -4.10 -5.95
C GLY A 52 -2.93 -3.16 -4.94
N GLU A 53 -3.37 -1.90 -4.87
CA GLU A 53 -2.65 -0.85 -4.14
C GLU A 53 -3.35 -0.42 -2.83
N LEU A 54 -4.68 -0.47 -2.77
CA LEU A 54 -5.47 0.05 -1.64
C LEU A 54 -6.18 -1.04 -0.85
N LEU A 55 -6.75 -2.05 -1.52
CA LEU A 55 -7.37 -3.19 -0.84
C LEU A 55 -6.35 -4.19 -0.28
N GLY A 56 -5.07 -4.02 -0.62
CA GLY A 56 -3.95 -4.49 0.19
C GLY A 56 -3.94 -6.00 0.47
N ALA A 57 -3.16 -6.73 -0.33
CA ALA A 57 -2.48 -7.90 0.21
C ALA A 57 -1.83 -7.51 1.55
N SER A 58 -2.18 -8.26 2.60
CA SER A 58 -1.52 -8.16 3.89
C SER A 58 -0.42 -9.21 3.91
N VAL A 59 0.68 -8.92 4.60
CA VAL A 59 1.71 -9.92 4.87
C VAL A 59 1.86 -10.09 6.36
N ASP A 60 2.14 -11.33 6.77
CA ASP A 60 2.55 -11.60 8.14
C ASP A 60 4.03 -11.26 8.28
N CYS A 61 4.31 -10.10 8.87
CA CYS A 61 5.66 -9.70 9.23
C CYS A 61 6.09 -10.45 10.49
N PRO A 62 7.26 -11.10 10.50
CA PRO A 62 7.75 -11.82 11.68
C PRO A 62 8.02 -10.91 12.89
N VAL A 63 8.07 -9.59 12.71
CA VAL A 63 8.34 -8.61 13.77
C VAL A 63 7.11 -7.78 14.14
N LEU A 64 6.32 -7.36 13.14
CA LEU A 64 5.18 -6.44 13.34
C LEU A 64 3.81 -7.15 13.30
N GLY A 65 3.77 -8.45 12.98
CA GLY A 65 2.52 -9.17 12.75
C GLY A 65 1.90 -8.83 11.40
N ARG A 66 0.58 -8.90 11.30
CA ARG A 66 -0.14 -8.63 10.04
C ARG A 66 -0.09 -7.14 9.72
N ILE A 67 0.65 -6.80 8.66
CA ILE A 67 0.80 -5.42 8.17
C ILE A 67 0.43 -5.33 6.70
N SER A 68 0.21 -4.12 6.21
CA SER A 68 0.02 -3.90 4.77
C SER A 68 1.32 -4.18 4.01
N VAL A 69 1.24 -4.67 2.77
CA VAL A 69 2.42 -4.81 1.90
C VAL A 69 3.18 -3.48 1.76
N ARG A 70 2.47 -2.35 1.69
CA ARG A 70 3.11 -1.02 1.66
C ARG A 70 3.96 -0.76 2.89
N GLU A 71 3.41 -1.02 4.08
CA GLU A 71 4.14 -0.86 5.33
C GLU A 71 5.34 -1.82 5.39
N CYS A 72 5.21 -3.04 4.88
CA CYS A 72 6.33 -3.97 4.75
C CYS A 72 7.45 -3.40 3.86
N LEU A 73 7.12 -2.87 2.68
CA LEU A 73 8.10 -2.27 1.75
C LEU A 73 8.74 -1.01 2.33
N ASP A 74 7.94 -0.16 3.00
CA ASP A 74 8.44 1.04 3.67
C ASP A 74 9.43 0.66 4.78
N CYS A 75 9.15 -0.40 5.55
CA CYS A 75 10.09 -0.94 6.55
C CYS A 75 11.39 -1.45 5.92
N GLN A 76 11.33 -2.15 4.79
CA GLN A 76 12.51 -2.70 4.10
C GLN A 76 13.47 -1.59 3.62
N ARG A 77 12.91 -0.47 3.14
CA ARG A 77 13.65 0.70 2.64
C ARG A 77 14.33 1.53 3.72
N GLN A 78 13.97 1.35 4.98
CA GLN A 78 14.56 2.16 6.05
C GLN A 78 16.03 1.79 6.31
N PRO A 79 16.92 2.78 6.48
CA PRO A 79 18.31 2.52 6.85
C PRO A 79 18.39 1.97 8.27
N PHE A 80 19.52 1.33 8.58
CA PHE A 80 19.79 0.87 9.94
C PHE A 80 19.79 2.05 10.91
N ALA A 81 19.04 1.91 12.00
CA ALA A 81 19.02 2.89 13.08
C ALA A 81 18.83 2.16 14.42
N ALA A 82 19.83 2.27 15.30
CA ALA A 82 19.84 1.65 16.62
C ALA A 82 19.11 2.48 17.69
N THR A 83 18.08 3.23 17.29
CA THR A 83 17.30 4.10 18.21
C THR A 83 16.24 3.34 19.00
N ASN A 84 15.85 2.14 18.54
CA ASN A 84 14.84 1.30 19.20
C ASN A 84 15.11 -0.19 18.88
N ALA A 85 15.03 -1.06 19.88
CA ALA A 85 15.22 -2.51 19.74
C ALA A 85 14.28 -3.17 18.71
N GLN A 86 13.05 -2.66 18.54
CA GLN A 86 12.13 -3.10 17.49
C GLN A 86 12.64 -2.72 16.09
N ARG A 87 13.21 -1.52 15.91
CA ARG A 87 13.81 -1.10 14.62
C ARG A 87 15.01 -1.95 14.25
N VAL A 88 15.85 -2.28 15.23
CA VAL A 88 17.00 -3.19 15.04
C VAL A 88 16.52 -4.58 14.62
N ARG A 89 15.51 -5.13 15.31
CA ARG A 89 14.91 -6.44 14.96
C ARG A 89 14.29 -6.44 13.58
N LEU A 90 13.56 -5.39 13.23
CA LEU A 90 12.91 -5.24 11.93
C LEU A 90 13.94 -5.15 10.79
N TYR A 91 14.96 -4.30 10.95
CA TYR A 91 16.02 -4.15 9.96
C TYR A 91 16.76 -5.46 9.69
N ARG A 92 17.10 -6.21 10.75
CA ARG A 92 17.74 -7.52 10.67
C ARG A 92 16.82 -8.54 10.00
N ALA A 93 15.57 -8.67 10.47
CA ALA A 93 14.62 -9.61 9.91
C ALA A 93 14.42 -9.43 8.40
N CYS A 94 14.31 -8.19 7.92
CA CYS A 94 14.21 -7.89 6.49
C CYS A 94 15.43 -8.36 5.68
N ARG A 95 16.61 -8.50 6.28
CA ARG A 95 17.88 -8.87 5.62
C ARG A 95 18.42 -10.23 6.07
N SER A 96 17.62 -11.02 6.78
CA SER A 96 18.05 -12.30 7.33
C SER A 96 16.97 -13.38 7.09
N GLY A 97 16.49 -13.48 5.86
CA GLY A 97 15.55 -14.53 5.45
C GLY A 97 14.07 -14.24 5.70
N CYS A 98 13.63 -12.96 5.69
CA CYS A 98 12.20 -12.66 5.69
C CYS A 98 11.55 -13.16 4.38
N PRO A 99 10.44 -13.93 4.45
CA PRO A 99 9.78 -14.51 3.27
C PRO A 99 9.14 -13.46 2.35
N ASN A 100 8.95 -12.24 2.87
CA ASN A 100 8.37 -11.11 2.15
C ASN A 100 9.43 -10.07 1.74
N SER A 101 10.71 -10.35 1.96
CA SER A 101 11.78 -9.40 1.63
C SER A 101 12.02 -9.34 0.12
N ALA A 102 12.16 -8.13 -0.40
CA ALA A 102 12.55 -7.86 -1.79
C ALA A 102 13.95 -7.23 -1.88
N ILE A 103 14.75 -7.34 -0.81
CA ILE A 103 16.13 -6.83 -0.77
C ILE A 103 17.04 -7.95 -1.30
N GLU A 104 17.62 -7.77 -2.50
CA GLU A 104 18.72 -8.61 -2.96
C GLU A 104 19.96 -8.29 -2.10
N GLU A 105 20.60 -9.32 -1.53
CA GLU A 105 21.91 -9.18 -0.90
C GLU A 105 22.94 -8.93 -2.01
N ASP A 106 23.53 -7.72 -2.05
CA ASP A 106 24.75 -7.41 -2.80
C ASP A 106 25.99 -8.04 -2.13
#